data_AF-A0A3S5DI95-F1
#
_entry.id   AF-A0A3S5DI95-F1
#
_cell.length_a   1.000
_cell.length_b   1.000
_cell.length_c   1.000
_cell.angle_alpha   90.00
_cell.angle_beta   90.00
_cell.angle_gamma   90.00
#
_symmetry.space_group_name_H-M   'P 1'
#
loop_
_entity.id
_entity.type
_entity.pdbx_description
1 polymer ?
#
loop_
_entity_poly.entity_id
_entity_poly.type
_entity_poly.pdbx_seq_one_letter_code
_entity_poly.pdbx_strand_id
1 'polypeptide(L)'
;MGLYGVESPLPTHYSDDIAQRREGVEATEDFLDIFNHRLIAQYYRIWRKYSYPATFRAGGTDNISQYLLGLAGLGIPGCAAVAAAPLSRFLALLPVMMLPGRSGEGMEALVALLAPGTRATVYHHDPCRIPLSQPLTMSVRQPVSLQHRPVMGTHATDVNGQVLLQLATEKPDEVRGWLPGGELFSDLMALLHVWLGSHLDVRLQLCVARHLLPDAQLCCQQEHAVQLGRTAVLRPLDAQKQADDRVTIYLGRYQRVRENIHRRESDEDGDYRS
;
A
#
# COMPACT_ATOMS: atom_id res chain seq x y z
N MET A 1 29.55 27.98 -19.80
CA MET A 1 30.02 26.85 -20.64
C MET A 1 29.99 27.32 -22.09
N GLY A 2 31.00 28.11 -22.50
CA GLY A 2 31.14 28.56 -23.88
C GLY A 2 32.48 28.06 -24.40
N LEU A 3 32.49 27.50 -25.62
CA LEU A 3 33.73 27.15 -26.35
C LEU A 3 34.55 28.39 -26.73
N TYR A 4 34.09 29.60 -26.44
CA TYR A 4 34.85 30.84 -26.48
C TYR A 4 34.77 31.51 -25.10
N GLY A 5 35.92 31.87 -24.53
CA GLY A 5 36.05 32.37 -23.16
C GLY A 5 37.45 32.14 -22.59
N VAL A 6 37.76 32.74 -21.44
CA VAL A 6 39.12 32.73 -20.83
C VAL A 6 39.61 31.31 -20.51
N GLU A 7 38.69 30.36 -20.30
CA GLU A 7 38.98 28.93 -20.07
C GLU A 7 38.62 28.05 -21.28
N SER A 8 38.59 28.61 -22.49
CA SER A 8 38.30 27.81 -23.68
C SER A 8 39.41 26.79 -23.96
N PRO A 9 39.06 25.53 -24.31
CA PRO A 9 40.03 24.55 -24.80
C PRO A 9 40.46 24.82 -26.26
N LEU A 10 39.90 25.85 -26.92
CA LEU A 10 40.29 26.22 -28.28
C LEU A 10 41.69 26.86 -28.31
N PRO A 11 42.44 26.68 -29.41
CA PRO A 11 43.68 27.41 -29.62
C PRO A 11 43.51 28.92 -29.44
N THR A 12 44.49 29.57 -28.81
CA THR A 12 44.41 30.99 -28.41
C THR A 12 44.07 31.94 -29.56
N HIS A 13 44.51 31.64 -30.79
CA HIS A 13 44.24 32.47 -31.96
C HIS A 13 42.74 32.64 -32.27
N TYR A 14 41.93 31.58 -32.11
CA TYR A 14 40.49 31.68 -32.30
C TYR A 14 39.84 32.57 -31.22
N SER A 15 40.31 32.46 -29.98
CA SER A 15 39.79 33.28 -28.88
C SER A 15 40.19 34.75 -29.01
N ASP A 16 41.42 35.03 -29.47
CA ASP A 16 41.91 36.39 -29.72
C ASP A 16 41.21 37.06 -30.92
N ASP A 17 40.98 36.31 -32.01
CA ASP A 17 40.28 36.84 -33.19
C ASP A 17 38.82 37.20 -32.87
N ILE A 18 38.15 36.37 -32.05
CA ILE A 18 36.80 36.64 -31.52
C ILE A 18 36.81 37.84 -30.56
N ALA A 19 37.78 37.92 -29.65
CA ALA A 19 37.89 39.02 -28.69
C ALA A 19 38.20 40.38 -29.35
N GLN A 20 38.99 40.38 -30.44
CA GLN A 20 39.37 41.57 -31.21
C GLN A 20 38.36 41.94 -32.30
N ARG A 21 37.28 41.17 -32.50
CA ARG A 21 36.22 41.40 -33.52
C ARG A 21 36.78 41.69 -34.92
N ARG A 22 37.71 40.86 -35.38
CA ARG A 22 38.26 40.94 -36.74
C ARG A 22 37.21 40.55 -37.79
N GLU A 23 37.44 40.88 -39.05
CA GLU A 23 36.53 40.52 -40.15
C GLU A 23 36.32 38.99 -40.23
N GLY A 24 35.07 38.54 -40.33
CA GLY A 24 34.71 37.11 -40.38
C GLY A 24 34.43 36.43 -39.04
N VAL A 25 34.45 37.18 -37.93
CA VAL A 25 34.12 36.66 -36.58
C VAL A 25 32.69 36.13 -36.50
N GLU A 26 31.72 36.80 -37.11
CA GLU A 26 30.30 36.37 -37.07
C GLU A 26 30.11 34.94 -37.62
N ALA A 27 30.72 34.64 -38.78
CA ALA A 27 30.66 33.31 -39.38
C ALA A 27 31.37 32.23 -38.52
N THR A 28 32.44 32.61 -37.81
CA THR A 28 33.20 31.70 -36.93
C THR A 28 32.44 31.44 -35.63
N GLU A 29 31.81 32.46 -35.05
CA GLU A 29 30.93 32.34 -33.90
C GLU A 29 29.71 31.47 -34.22
N ASP A 30 29.03 31.72 -35.34
CA ASP A 30 27.90 30.92 -35.81
C ASP A 30 28.26 29.44 -35.97
N PHE A 31 29.45 29.15 -36.52
CA PHE A 31 29.95 27.78 -36.66
C PHE A 31 30.20 27.12 -35.29
N LEU A 32 30.86 27.82 -34.37
CA LEU A 32 31.14 27.31 -33.02
C LEU A 32 29.86 27.16 -32.19
N ASP A 33 28.86 27.99 -32.42
CA ASP A 33 27.57 27.95 -31.72
C ASP A 33 26.75 26.70 -32.05
N ILE A 34 26.91 26.11 -33.24
CA ILE A 34 26.34 24.80 -33.56
C ILE A 34 26.86 23.72 -32.60
N PHE A 35 28.16 23.76 -32.26
CA PHE A 35 28.76 22.81 -31.33
C PHE A 35 28.40 23.14 -29.88
N ASN A 36 28.47 24.42 -29.48
CA ASN A 36 28.06 24.87 -28.14
C ASN A 36 26.62 24.46 -27.84
N HIS A 37 25.69 24.76 -28.76
CA HIS A 37 24.28 24.43 -28.60
C HIS A 37 24.08 22.93 -28.36
N ARG A 38 24.72 22.08 -29.19
CA ARG A 38 24.62 20.62 -29.03
C ARG A 38 25.23 20.14 -27.71
N LEU A 39 26.39 20.65 -27.31
CA LEU A 39 27.05 20.27 -26.06
C LEU A 39 26.20 20.67 -24.85
N ILE A 40 25.69 21.90 -24.80
CA ILE A 40 24.83 22.39 -23.72
C ILE A 40 23.52 21.58 -23.67
N ALA A 41 22.91 21.31 -24.83
CA ALA A 41 21.69 20.51 -24.90
C ALA A 41 21.93 19.07 -24.37
N GLN A 42 23.04 18.43 -24.72
CA GLN A 42 23.36 17.09 -24.21
C GLN A 42 23.74 17.11 -22.73
N TYR A 43 24.51 18.11 -22.28
CA TYR A 43 24.82 18.30 -20.86
C TYR A 43 23.54 18.40 -20.03
N TYR A 44 22.59 19.23 -20.46
CA TYR A 44 21.30 19.35 -19.78
C TYR A 44 20.48 18.06 -19.83
N ARG A 45 20.47 17.34 -20.96
CA ARG A 45 19.80 16.02 -21.07
C ARG A 45 20.41 14.99 -20.13
N ILE A 46 21.73 14.95 -20.00
CA ILE A 46 22.45 14.08 -19.06
C ILE A 46 22.09 14.46 -17.63
N TRP A 47 22.21 15.74 -17.26
CA TRP A 47 21.83 16.23 -15.94
C TRP A 47 20.39 15.84 -15.58
N ARG A 48 19.45 16.10 -16.50
CA ARG A 48 18.04 15.75 -16.29
C ARG A 48 17.84 14.24 -16.17
N LYS A 49 18.53 13.42 -16.97
CA LYS A 49 18.43 11.94 -16.92
C LYS A 49 18.80 11.36 -15.56
N TYR A 50 19.77 11.96 -14.86
CA TYR A 50 20.22 11.48 -13.54
C TYR A 50 19.61 12.25 -12.36
N SER A 51 18.79 13.26 -12.61
CA SER A 51 18.10 14.04 -11.59
C SER A 51 16.67 13.53 -11.37
N TYR A 52 16.53 12.55 -10.46
CA TYR A 52 15.23 11.90 -10.20
C TYR A 52 14.09 12.88 -9.86
N PRO A 53 14.27 13.86 -8.94
CA PRO A 53 13.21 14.82 -8.63
C PRO A 53 12.74 15.63 -9.85
N ALA A 54 13.63 15.93 -10.79
CA ALA A 54 13.32 16.69 -12.00
C ALA A 54 12.62 15.84 -13.09
N THR A 55 12.69 14.51 -12.98
CA THR A 55 12.05 13.57 -13.91
C THR A 55 10.80 12.91 -13.37
N PHE A 56 10.52 13.05 -12.07
CA PHE A 56 9.35 12.45 -11.44
C PHE A 56 8.08 12.91 -12.12
N ARG A 57 7.26 11.94 -12.54
CA ARG A 57 5.93 12.20 -13.10
C ARG A 57 4.88 11.69 -12.13
N ALA A 58 3.78 12.45 -12.03
CA ALA A 58 2.64 12.05 -11.21
C ALA A 58 2.22 10.60 -11.55
N GLY A 59 1.96 9.82 -10.51
CA GLY A 59 1.64 8.39 -10.63
C GLY A 59 2.84 7.46 -10.82
N GLY A 60 4.09 7.97 -10.82
CA GLY A 60 5.29 7.15 -10.97
C GLY A 60 5.46 6.58 -12.38
N THR A 61 5.01 7.30 -13.40
CA THR A 61 5.04 6.86 -14.81
C THR A 61 6.40 7.06 -15.48
N ASP A 62 7.37 7.66 -14.80
CA ASP A 62 8.74 7.80 -15.27
C ASP A 62 9.54 6.49 -15.17
N ASN A 63 10.58 6.36 -15.99
CA ASN A 63 11.36 5.13 -16.06
C ASN A 63 12.02 4.76 -14.72
N ILE A 64 12.50 5.75 -13.96
CA ILE A 64 13.17 5.50 -12.67
C ILE A 64 12.15 4.99 -11.65
N SER A 65 10.98 5.63 -11.54
CA SER A 65 9.87 5.14 -10.73
C SER A 65 9.45 3.72 -11.10
N GLN A 66 9.38 3.39 -12.38
CA GLN A 66 9.08 2.02 -12.83
C GLN A 66 10.16 1.02 -12.44
N TYR A 67 11.44 1.40 -12.48
CA TYR A 67 12.53 0.54 -11.98
C TYR A 67 12.43 0.31 -10.47
N LEU A 68 12.11 1.37 -9.70
CA LEU A 68 11.88 1.28 -8.26
C LEU A 68 10.69 0.38 -7.92
N LEU A 69 9.59 0.48 -8.67
CA LEU A 69 8.45 -0.43 -8.54
C LEU A 69 8.83 -1.86 -8.92
N GLY A 70 9.70 -2.04 -9.92
CA GLY A 70 10.30 -3.32 -10.26
C GLY A 70 11.04 -3.98 -9.09
N LEU A 71 11.84 -3.21 -8.35
CA LEU A 71 12.52 -3.69 -7.14
C LEU A 71 11.53 -4.11 -6.04
N ALA A 72 10.38 -3.46 -5.98
CA ALA A 72 9.31 -3.79 -5.04
C ALA A 72 8.41 -4.96 -5.51
N GLY A 73 8.74 -5.61 -6.64
CA GLY A 73 7.96 -6.73 -7.19
C GLY A 73 6.72 -6.31 -8.00
N LEU A 74 6.57 -5.02 -8.31
CA LEU A 74 5.45 -4.43 -9.06
C LEU A 74 5.81 -4.11 -10.52
N GLY A 75 6.96 -4.57 -11.02
CA GLY A 75 7.44 -4.24 -12.37
C GLY A 75 6.84 -5.05 -13.51
N ILE A 76 6.05 -6.09 -13.22
CA ILE A 76 5.43 -6.93 -14.26
C ILE A 76 4.18 -6.23 -14.80
N PRO A 77 4.03 -6.06 -16.13
CA PRO A 77 2.85 -5.46 -16.70
C PRO A 77 1.61 -6.27 -16.32
N GLY A 78 0.58 -5.59 -15.79
CA GLY A 78 -0.64 -6.21 -15.28
C GLY A 78 -0.72 -6.28 -13.74
N CYS A 79 0.41 -6.31 -13.02
CA CYS A 79 0.39 -6.26 -11.55
C CYS A 79 -0.21 -4.97 -11.01
N ALA A 80 -0.01 -3.85 -11.73
CA ALA A 80 -0.62 -2.57 -11.41
C ALA A 80 -2.15 -2.57 -11.43
N ALA A 81 -2.77 -3.35 -12.34
CA ALA A 81 -4.21 -3.44 -12.45
C ALA A 81 -4.83 -4.16 -11.24
N VAL A 82 -4.08 -5.07 -10.61
CA VAL A 82 -4.51 -5.82 -9.42
C VAL A 82 -4.45 -4.96 -8.15
N ALA A 83 -3.56 -3.96 -8.12
CA ALA A 83 -3.30 -3.17 -6.92
C ALA A 83 -4.47 -2.26 -6.51
N ALA A 84 -5.43 -1.94 -7.41
CA ALA A 84 -6.60 -1.06 -7.17
C ALA A 84 -6.30 0.30 -6.48
N ALA A 85 -5.03 0.70 -6.37
CA ALA A 85 -4.56 1.92 -5.74
C ALA A 85 -3.45 2.56 -6.58
N PRO A 86 -3.24 3.89 -6.48
CA PRO A 86 -2.17 4.58 -7.19
C PRO A 86 -0.79 3.99 -6.85
N LEU A 87 -0.04 3.60 -7.88
CA LEU A 87 1.29 2.99 -7.71
C LEU A 87 2.30 3.87 -6.96
N SER A 88 2.13 5.19 -7.06
CA SER A 88 2.98 6.16 -6.37
C SER A 88 2.99 5.98 -4.85
N ARG A 89 1.95 5.41 -4.24
CA ARG A 89 1.92 5.12 -2.80
C ARG A 89 2.90 4.02 -2.41
N PHE A 90 3.12 3.03 -3.29
CA PHE A 90 4.12 2.00 -3.06
C PHE A 90 5.56 2.54 -3.15
N LEU A 91 5.79 3.63 -3.89
CA LEU A 91 7.09 4.31 -3.90
C LEU A 91 7.42 4.90 -2.52
N ALA A 92 6.43 5.44 -1.82
CA ALA A 92 6.62 5.94 -0.45
C ALA A 92 6.91 4.80 0.55
N LEU A 93 6.38 3.61 0.28
CA LEU A 93 6.54 2.41 1.11
C LEU A 93 7.68 1.50 0.65
N LEU A 94 8.49 1.94 -0.31
CA LEU A 94 9.53 1.12 -0.92
C LEU A 94 10.49 0.48 0.10
N PRO A 95 10.98 1.19 1.14
CA PRO A 95 11.81 0.57 2.18
C PRO A 95 11.12 -0.57 2.90
N VAL A 96 9.82 -0.43 3.18
CA VAL A 96 8.99 -1.44 3.86
C VAL A 96 8.70 -2.64 2.95
N MET A 97 8.58 -2.42 1.64
CA MET A 97 8.37 -3.48 0.65
C MET A 97 9.63 -4.30 0.38
N MET A 98 10.80 -3.69 0.46
CA MET A 98 12.09 -4.37 0.21
C MET A 98 12.47 -5.36 1.32
N LEU A 99 11.85 -5.28 2.49
CA LEU A 99 12.08 -6.24 3.56
C LEU A 99 11.37 -7.57 3.25
N PRO A 100 12.00 -8.72 3.52
CA PRO A 100 11.39 -10.03 3.26
C PRO A 100 10.25 -10.33 4.25
N GLY A 101 10.34 -9.81 5.48
CA GLY A 101 9.33 -9.97 6.51
C GLY A 101 8.16 -8.98 6.37
N ARG A 102 7.00 -9.38 6.89
CA ARG A 102 5.82 -8.53 7.04
C ARG A 102 5.62 -8.24 8.53
N SER A 103 6.24 -7.17 9.01
CA SER A 103 6.22 -6.78 10.43
C SER A 103 5.01 -5.93 10.79
N GLY A 104 4.68 -5.86 12.09
CA GLY A 104 3.64 -4.94 12.59
C GLY A 104 3.95 -3.48 12.25
N GLU A 105 5.22 -3.08 12.37
CA GLU A 105 5.70 -1.74 11.96
C GLU A 105 5.40 -1.43 10.49
N GLY A 106 5.50 -2.45 9.62
CA GLY A 106 5.15 -2.29 8.21
C GLY A 106 3.67 -1.95 8.02
N MET A 107 2.77 -2.61 8.76
CA MET A 107 1.34 -2.30 8.74
C MET A 107 1.04 -0.91 9.31
N GLU A 108 1.74 -0.52 10.38
CA GLU A 108 1.63 0.83 10.96
C GLU A 108 2.07 1.89 9.95
N ALA A 109 3.14 1.65 9.19
CA ALA A 109 3.60 2.53 8.13
C ALA A 109 2.57 2.67 6.98
N LEU A 110 1.85 1.60 6.63
CA LEU A 110 0.74 1.67 5.66
C LEU A 110 -0.35 2.64 6.14
N VAL A 111 -0.74 2.53 7.41
CA VAL A 111 -1.79 3.37 8.00
C VAL A 111 -1.33 4.82 8.11
N ALA A 112 -0.09 5.05 8.58
CA ALA A 112 0.48 6.38 8.73
C ALA A 112 0.59 7.13 7.40
N LEU A 113 0.86 6.42 6.30
CA LEU A 113 0.86 6.98 4.95
C LEU A 113 -0.54 7.47 4.52
N LEU A 114 -1.58 6.70 4.83
CA LEU A 114 -2.95 7.00 4.42
C LEU A 114 -3.58 8.11 5.28
N ALA A 115 -3.38 8.03 6.60
CA ALA A 115 -3.97 8.96 7.55
C ALA A 115 -2.96 9.31 8.66
N PRO A 116 -2.24 10.43 8.54
CA PRO A 116 -1.22 10.83 9.52
C PRO A 116 -1.76 11.07 10.94
N GLY A 117 -3.06 11.36 11.09
CA GLY A 117 -3.71 11.52 12.40
C GLY A 117 -4.15 10.19 13.04
N THR A 118 -4.07 9.08 12.33
CA THR A 118 -4.52 7.77 12.81
C THR A 118 -3.35 6.99 13.38
N ARG A 119 -3.49 6.55 14.62
CA ARG A 119 -2.57 5.60 15.27
C ARG A 119 -3.00 4.18 14.96
N ALA A 120 -2.06 3.35 14.53
CA ALA A 120 -2.25 1.92 14.35
C ALA A 120 -1.52 1.16 15.45
N THR A 121 -2.14 0.09 15.93
CA THR A 121 -1.53 -0.87 16.86
C THR A 121 -1.83 -2.28 16.38
N VAL A 122 -0.79 -3.10 16.26
CA VAL A 122 -0.91 -4.49 15.82
C VAL A 122 -0.84 -5.44 17.01
N TYR A 123 -1.85 -6.28 17.15
CA TYR A 123 -1.87 -7.39 18.11
C TYR A 123 -1.64 -8.70 17.37
N HIS A 124 -0.54 -9.36 17.75
CA HIS A 124 -0.20 -10.68 17.25
C HIS A 124 -1.10 -11.76 17.87
N HIS A 125 -1.22 -12.88 17.16
CA HIS A 125 -1.97 -14.06 17.60
C HIS A 125 -3.45 -13.80 17.91
N ASP A 126 -4.17 -13.21 16.96
CA ASP A 126 -5.60 -12.95 17.11
C ASP A 126 -6.40 -14.26 16.97
N PRO A 127 -7.15 -14.69 17.99
CA PRO A 127 -7.85 -15.97 17.95
C PRO A 127 -9.01 -15.95 16.93
N CYS A 128 -8.97 -16.89 15.99
CA CYS A 128 -10.01 -17.13 15.00
C CYS A 128 -10.66 -18.50 15.23
N ARG A 129 -12.00 -18.55 15.13
CA ARG A 129 -12.75 -19.81 15.17
C ARG A 129 -12.83 -20.39 13.77
N ILE A 130 -12.38 -21.62 13.59
CA ILE A 130 -12.42 -22.34 12.30
C ILE A 130 -13.44 -23.47 12.40
N PRO A 131 -14.42 -23.58 11.47
CA PRO A 131 -15.36 -24.69 11.46
C PRO A 131 -14.65 -26.01 11.14
N LEU A 132 -15.00 -27.07 11.85
CA LEU A 132 -14.48 -28.41 11.58
C LEU A 132 -15.31 -29.05 10.45
N SER A 133 -14.65 -29.50 9.37
CA SER A 133 -15.32 -30.17 8.25
C SER A 133 -15.97 -31.49 8.67
N GLN A 134 -15.37 -32.19 9.64
CA GLN A 134 -15.90 -33.43 10.20
C GLN A 134 -15.81 -33.34 11.73
N PRO A 135 -16.94 -33.42 12.45
CA PRO A 135 -16.91 -33.43 13.91
C PRO A 135 -16.31 -34.74 14.42
N LEU A 136 -15.52 -34.65 15.48
CA LEU A 136 -14.92 -35.82 16.11
C LEU A 136 -16.02 -36.73 16.67
N THR A 137 -16.05 -37.98 16.21
CA THR A 137 -16.96 -39.01 16.73
C THR A 137 -16.16 -40.12 17.38
N MET A 138 -16.58 -40.55 18.57
CA MET A 138 -15.99 -41.70 19.23
C MET A 138 -16.55 -42.97 18.59
N SER A 139 -15.70 -43.72 17.89
CA SER A 139 -16.05 -44.98 17.25
C SER A 139 -15.10 -46.08 17.67
N VAL A 140 -15.64 -47.23 18.08
CA VAL A 140 -14.86 -48.43 18.38
C VAL A 140 -14.33 -49.09 17.09
N ARG A 141 -15.01 -48.87 15.95
CA ARG A 141 -14.62 -49.44 14.64
C ARG A 141 -13.56 -48.61 13.93
N GLN A 142 -13.57 -47.29 14.14
CA GLN A 142 -12.62 -46.34 13.57
C GLN A 142 -12.14 -45.40 14.69
N PRO A 143 -11.23 -45.88 15.57
CA PRO A 143 -10.71 -45.06 16.65
C PRO A 143 -9.89 -43.90 16.08
N VAL A 144 -10.09 -42.69 16.63
CA VAL A 144 -9.30 -41.51 16.25
C VAL A 144 -8.05 -41.44 17.13
N SER A 145 -6.89 -41.29 16.49
CA SER A 145 -5.61 -41.18 17.18
C SER A 145 -5.41 -39.80 17.82
N LEU A 146 -4.89 -39.77 19.05
CA LEU A 146 -4.52 -38.52 19.75
C LEU A 146 -3.22 -37.89 19.23
N GLN A 147 -2.47 -38.60 18.38
CA GLN A 147 -1.20 -38.11 17.83
C GLN A 147 -1.34 -36.76 17.10
N HIS A 148 -2.46 -36.57 16.39
CA HIS A 148 -2.76 -35.36 15.62
C HIS A 148 -3.52 -34.30 16.42
N ARG A 149 -3.62 -34.47 17.76
CA ARG A 149 -4.30 -33.53 18.67
C ARG A 149 -5.72 -33.15 18.20
N PRO A 150 -6.62 -34.14 17.99
CA PRO A 150 -7.98 -33.87 17.57
C PRO A 150 -8.71 -33.02 18.62
N VAL A 151 -9.50 -32.06 18.16
CA VAL A 151 -10.33 -31.20 19.02
C VAL A 151 -11.79 -31.66 18.96
N MET A 152 -12.49 -31.53 20.09
CA MET A 152 -13.93 -31.80 20.14
C MET A 152 -14.75 -30.57 19.74
N GLY A 153 -16.00 -30.81 19.35
CA GLY A 153 -16.98 -29.76 19.05
C GLY A 153 -17.14 -29.53 17.55
N THR A 154 -17.72 -28.38 17.21
CA THR A 154 -17.99 -27.96 15.83
C THR A 154 -16.92 -27.02 15.27
N HIS A 155 -16.03 -26.49 16.12
CA HIS A 155 -15.03 -25.49 15.75
C HIS A 155 -13.71 -25.74 16.46
N ALA A 156 -12.60 -25.44 15.76
CA ALA A 156 -11.27 -25.31 16.32
C ALA A 156 -10.92 -23.83 16.54
N THR A 157 -9.85 -23.59 17.31
CA THR A 157 -9.25 -22.27 17.49
C THR A 157 -7.91 -22.20 16.76
N ASP A 158 -7.75 -21.23 15.87
CA ASP A 158 -6.47 -20.87 15.27
C ASP A 158 -6.01 -19.51 15.81
N VAL A 159 -4.74 -19.41 16.14
CA VAL A 159 -4.10 -18.19 16.66
C VAL A 159 -2.89 -17.77 15.80
N ASN A 160 -2.64 -18.46 14.70
CA ASN A 160 -1.45 -18.23 13.86
C ASN A 160 -1.80 -17.64 12.49
N GLY A 161 -3.03 -17.85 12.00
CA GLY A 161 -3.44 -17.36 10.68
C GLY A 161 -3.87 -15.90 10.62
N GLN A 162 -4.04 -15.23 11.77
CA GLN A 162 -4.67 -13.90 11.82
C GLN A 162 -3.98 -12.94 12.81
N VAL A 163 -3.96 -11.66 12.43
CA VAL A 163 -3.55 -10.54 13.30
C VAL A 163 -4.68 -9.53 13.45
N LEU A 164 -4.70 -8.80 14.57
CA LEU A 164 -5.63 -7.71 14.80
C LEU A 164 -4.92 -6.37 14.57
N LEU A 165 -5.41 -5.60 13.60
CA LEU A 165 -5.03 -4.22 13.36
C LEU A 165 -6.09 -3.29 13.96
N GLN A 166 -5.72 -2.59 15.03
CA GLN A 166 -6.58 -1.63 15.69
C GLN A 166 -6.13 -0.21 15.31
N LEU A 167 -7.08 0.58 14.81
CA LEU A 167 -6.91 1.96 14.39
C LEU A 167 -7.53 2.88 15.43
N ALA A 168 -6.90 4.01 15.71
CA ALA A 168 -7.41 5.03 16.61
C ALA A 168 -7.19 6.42 16.00
N THR A 169 -8.27 7.18 15.83
CA THR A 169 -8.20 8.55 15.31
C THR A 169 -9.08 9.49 16.14
N GLU A 170 -8.68 10.75 16.19
CA GLU A 170 -9.40 11.84 16.85
C GLU A 170 -10.07 12.78 15.83
N LYS A 171 -9.76 12.63 14.54
CA LYS A 171 -10.28 13.50 13.49
C LYS A 171 -11.57 12.94 12.88
N PRO A 172 -12.68 13.70 12.86
CA PRO A 172 -13.96 13.20 12.34
C PRO A 172 -13.91 12.85 10.84
N ASP A 173 -13.08 13.55 10.06
CA ASP A 173 -12.93 13.27 8.62
C ASP A 173 -12.24 11.93 8.38
N GLU A 174 -11.21 11.61 9.17
CA GLU A 174 -10.54 10.31 9.11
C GLU A 174 -11.49 9.19 9.57
N VAL A 175 -12.30 9.43 10.62
CA VAL A 175 -13.33 8.45 11.04
C VAL A 175 -14.23 8.07 9.87
N ARG A 176 -14.78 9.06 9.15
CA ARG A 176 -15.65 8.81 7.98
C ARG A 176 -14.92 8.06 6.87
N GLY A 177 -13.66 8.40 6.61
CA GLY A 177 -12.84 7.70 5.61
C GLY A 177 -12.51 6.25 5.98
N TRP A 178 -12.38 5.93 7.27
CA TRP A 178 -12.12 4.57 7.77
C TRP A 178 -13.35 3.68 7.83
N LEU A 179 -14.56 4.26 7.87
CA LEU A 179 -15.78 3.49 7.86
C LEU A 179 -15.92 2.70 6.53
N PRO A 180 -16.60 1.54 6.55
CA PRO A 180 -16.77 0.73 5.34
C PRO A 180 -17.51 1.51 4.25
N GLY A 181 -16.84 1.69 3.11
CA GLY A 181 -17.29 2.54 2.00
C GLY A 181 -16.49 3.84 1.86
N GLY A 182 -15.68 4.20 2.86
CA GLY A 182 -14.75 5.32 2.80
C GLY A 182 -13.46 4.99 2.04
N GLU A 183 -12.84 6.05 1.51
CA GLU A 183 -11.65 5.95 0.66
C GLU A 183 -10.43 5.37 1.40
N LEU A 184 -10.21 5.77 2.66
CA LEU A 184 -9.08 5.28 3.47
C LEU A 184 -9.17 3.77 3.72
N PHE A 185 -10.38 3.26 3.95
CA PHE A 185 -10.60 1.83 4.11
C PHE A 185 -10.30 1.06 2.82
N SER A 186 -10.82 1.52 1.67
CA SER A 186 -10.53 0.88 0.38
C SER A 186 -9.05 0.93 0.04
N ASP A 187 -8.39 2.06 0.32
CA ASP A 187 -6.97 2.27 0.08
C ASP A 187 -6.12 1.34 0.94
N LEU A 188 -6.47 1.15 2.21
CA LEU A 188 -5.77 0.21 3.09
C LEU A 188 -5.93 -1.23 2.59
N MET A 189 -7.14 -1.60 2.12
CA MET A 189 -7.37 -2.95 1.57
C MET A 189 -6.52 -3.21 0.33
N ALA A 190 -6.38 -2.20 -0.54
CA ALA A 190 -5.53 -2.24 -1.71
C ALA A 190 -4.04 -2.35 -1.35
N LEU A 191 -3.56 -1.58 -0.36
CA LEU A 191 -2.18 -1.67 0.11
C LEU A 191 -1.88 -3.04 0.74
N LEU A 192 -2.77 -3.57 1.59
CA LEU A 192 -2.65 -4.91 2.16
C LEU A 192 -2.69 -5.99 1.06
N HIS A 193 -3.47 -5.78 0.00
CA HIS A 193 -3.51 -6.68 -1.15
C HIS A 193 -2.15 -6.96 -1.75
N VAL A 194 -1.36 -5.90 -1.93
CA VAL A 194 -0.03 -5.97 -2.54
C VAL A 194 1.03 -6.35 -1.52
N TRP A 195 1.04 -5.68 -0.36
CA TRP A 195 2.11 -5.86 0.62
C TRP A 195 1.97 -7.19 1.37
N LEU A 196 0.79 -7.48 1.94
CA LEU A 196 0.57 -8.70 2.74
C LEU A 196 0.19 -9.91 1.88
N GLY A 197 -0.53 -9.70 0.78
CA GLY A 197 -0.89 -10.77 -0.15
C GLY A 197 -1.66 -11.90 0.52
N SER A 198 -1.19 -13.14 0.39
CA SER A 198 -1.84 -14.33 0.96
C SER A 198 -1.12 -14.85 2.22
N HIS A 199 -0.25 -14.05 2.83
CA HIS A 199 0.56 -14.51 3.97
C HIS A 199 -0.26 -14.67 5.25
N LEU A 200 -1.10 -13.67 5.58
CA LEU A 200 -1.90 -13.64 6.79
C LEU A 200 -3.24 -12.93 6.52
N ASP A 201 -4.23 -13.27 7.33
CA ASP A 201 -5.48 -12.51 7.41
C ASP A 201 -5.38 -11.39 8.45
N VAL A 202 -6.08 -10.29 8.21
CA VAL A 202 -6.06 -9.13 9.13
C VAL A 202 -7.48 -8.79 9.55
N ARG A 203 -7.72 -8.79 10.86
CA ARG A 203 -8.95 -8.25 11.44
C ARG A 203 -8.78 -6.76 11.72
N LEU A 204 -9.76 -5.96 11.34
CA LEU A 204 -9.69 -4.50 11.40
C LEU A 204 -10.69 -3.95 12.40
N GLN A 205 -10.20 -3.13 13.32
CA GLN A 205 -11.02 -2.43 14.31
C GLN A 205 -10.69 -0.94 14.33
N LEU A 206 -11.70 -0.12 14.61
CA LEU A 206 -11.57 1.32 14.77
C LEU A 206 -12.04 1.73 16.17
N CYS A 207 -11.15 2.34 16.95
CA CYS A 207 -11.38 2.78 18.32
C CYS A 207 -11.42 4.30 18.38
N VAL A 208 -12.63 4.86 18.42
CA VAL A 208 -12.87 6.31 18.35
C VAL A 208 -13.68 6.78 19.56
N ALA A 209 -13.54 8.05 19.92
CA ALA A 209 -14.35 8.64 20.97
C ALA A 209 -15.82 8.73 20.53
N ARG A 210 -16.76 8.48 21.46
CA ARG A 210 -18.20 8.42 21.16
C ARG A 210 -18.73 9.69 20.49
N HIS A 211 -18.20 10.85 20.84
CA HIS A 211 -18.64 12.15 20.32
C HIS A 211 -18.34 12.35 18.82
N LEU A 212 -17.44 11.56 18.24
CA LEU A 212 -17.12 11.60 16.80
C LEU A 212 -18.11 10.80 15.94
N LEU A 213 -18.97 9.99 16.56
CA LEU A 213 -19.93 9.15 15.87
C LEU A 213 -21.32 9.79 15.87
N PRO A 214 -22.07 9.71 14.75
CA PRO A 214 -23.45 10.16 14.73
C PRO A 214 -24.34 9.28 15.62
N ASP A 215 -25.43 9.85 16.12
CA ASP A 215 -26.46 9.08 16.81
C ASP A 215 -27.24 8.23 15.81
N ALA A 216 -27.56 6.99 16.20
CA ALA A 216 -28.37 6.10 15.37
C ALA A 216 -29.76 6.69 15.12
N GLN A 217 -30.06 7.00 13.85
CA GLN A 217 -31.35 7.49 13.39
C GLN A 217 -31.83 6.66 12.20
N LEU A 218 -33.14 6.45 12.12
CA LEU A 218 -33.77 5.81 10.96
C LEU A 218 -33.86 6.83 9.83
N CYS A 219 -33.21 6.55 8.71
CA CYS A 219 -33.22 7.38 7.52
C CYS A 219 -33.69 6.57 6.33
N CYS A 220 -34.51 7.17 5.47
CA CYS A 220 -34.92 6.61 4.19
C CYS A 220 -33.88 6.83 3.07
N GLN A 221 -32.84 7.63 3.33
CA GLN A 221 -31.74 7.91 2.40
C GLN A 221 -30.45 7.19 2.84
N GLN A 222 -29.75 6.56 1.89
CA GLN A 222 -28.58 5.72 2.16
C GLN A 222 -27.33 6.50 2.58
N GLU A 223 -27.15 7.75 2.15
CA GLU A 223 -25.93 8.52 2.41
C GLU A 223 -25.70 8.84 3.90
N HIS A 224 -26.77 8.93 4.69
CA HIS A 224 -26.72 9.15 6.13
C HIS A 224 -27.13 7.91 6.94
N ALA A 225 -27.23 6.75 6.28
CA ALA A 225 -27.67 5.53 6.93
C ALA A 225 -26.57 4.97 7.83
N VAL A 226 -26.93 4.71 9.08
CA VAL A 226 -26.03 4.14 10.07
C VAL A 226 -25.99 2.61 9.89
N GLN A 227 -24.79 2.00 9.95
CA GLN A 227 -24.61 0.57 9.70
C GLN A 227 -24.85 -0.25 10.98
N LEU A 228 -25.80 -1.18 10.92
CA LEU A 228 -26.09 -2.11 12.02
C LEU A 228 -24.85 -2.96 12.35
N GLY A 229 -24.58 -3.15 13.64
CA GLY A 229 -23.42 -3.93 14.11
C GLY A 229 -22.07 -3.23 13.92
N ARG A 230 -22.07 -1.97 13.48
CA ARG A 230 -20.86 -1.16 13.28
C ARG A 230 -21.00 0.22 13.91
N THR A 231 -21.73 1.12 13.25
CA THR A 231 -21.84 2.54 13.63
C THR A 231 -23.17 2.89 14.30
N ALA A 232 -24.12 1.96 14.36
CA ALA A 232 -25.45 2.15 14.94
C ALA A 232 -25.40 2.22 16.48
N VAL A 233 -24.79 3.27 17.00
CA VAL A 233 -24.69 3.53 18.43
C VAL A 233 -25.87 4.42 18.84
N LEU A 234 -26.65 3.96 19.82
CA LEU A 234 -27.77 4.72 20.35
C LEU A 234 -27.28 5.99 21.05
N ARG A 235 -28.15 6.99 21.10
CA ARG A 235 -27.89 8.23 21.83
C ARG A 235 -27.84 7.94 23.34
N PRO A 236 -26.80 8.36 24.06
CA PRO A 236 -26.76 8.23 25.51
C PRO A 236 -27.83 9.13 26.16
N LEU A 237 -28.45 8.63 27.23
CA LEU A 237 -29.47 9.37 28.00
C LEU A 237 -28.86 10.54 28.79
N ASP A 238 -27.62 10.39 29.28
CA ASP A 238 -26.87 11.40 30.03
C ASP A 238 -25.60 11.84 29.28
N ALA A 239 -25.65 12.99 28.60
CA ALA A 239 -24.54 13.48 27.77
C ALA A 239 -23.26 13.84 28.56
N GLN A 240 -23.36 14.15 29.85
CA GLN A 240 -22.24 14.62 30.68
C GLN A 240 -21.35 13.50 31.24
N LYS A 241 -21.81 12.24 31.29
CA LYS A 241 -21.05 11.12 31.88
C LYS A 241 -20.12 10.40 30.91
N GLN A 242 -20.18 10.70 29.61
CA GLN A 242 -19.68 9.80 28.57
C GLN A 242 -18.79 10.46 27.50
N ALA A 243 -18.29 11.67 27.77
CA ALA A 243 -17.47 12.43 26.81
C ALA A 243 -16.17 11.71 26.42
N ASP A 244 -15.64 10.86 27.31
CA ASP A 244 -14.38 10.13 27.14
C ASP A 244 -14.55 8.64 26.78
N ASP A 245 -15.80 8.20 26.57
CA ASP A 245 -16.09 6.80 26.28
C ASP A 245 -15.64 6.46 24.86
N ARG A 246 -14.76 5.44 24.74
CA ARG A 246 -14.25 4.97 23.45
C ARG A 246 -15.09 3.81 22.95
N VAL A 247 -15.51 3.90 21.69
CA VAL A 247 -16.26 2.86 21.00
C VAL A 247 -15.34 2.12 20.05
N THR A 248 -15.30 0.79 20.17
CA THR A 248 -14.59 -0.09 19.24
C THR A 248 -15.56 -0.61 18.18
N ILE A 249 -15.30 -0.25 16.93
CA ILE A 249 -16.10 -0.59 15.77
C ILE A 249 -15.36 -1.63 14.94
N TYR A 250 -16.06 -2.68 14.52
CA TYR A 250 -15.52 -3.65 13.58
C TYR A 250 -15.60 -3.10 12.14
N LEU A 251 -14.45 -2.88 11.50
CA LEU A 251 -14.41 -2.39 10.13
C LEU A 251 -14.57 -3.52 9.12
N GLY A 252 -13.87 -4.63 9.35
CA GLY A 252 -13.87 -5.77 8.44
C GLY A 252 -12.72 -6.73 8.66
N ARG A 253 -12.54 -7.65 7.72
CA ARG A 253 -11.43 -8.60 7.66
C ARG A 253 -10.84 -8.57 6.26
N TYR A 254 -9.53 -8.41 6.18
CA TYR A 254 -8.77 -8.65 4.96
C TYR A 254 -8.46 -10.15 4.87
N GLN A 255 -8.87 -10.75 3.75
CA GLN A 255 -8.58 -12.14 3.40
C GLN A 255 -8.49 -12.22 1.88
N ARG A 256 -7.33 -12.64 1.36
CA ARG A 256 -7.10 -12.69 -0.09
C ARG A 256 -7.68 -13.94 -0.72
N VAL A 257 -7.43 -15.10 -0.12
CA VAL A 257 -7.88 -16.39 -0.63
C VAL A 257 -9.08 -16.82 0.18
N ARG A 258 -10.20 -17.01 -0.49
CA ARG A 258 -11.39 -17.63 0.10
C ARG A 258 -11.35 -19.11 -0.19
N GLU A 259 -11.84 -19.91 0.76
CA GLU A 259 -11.99 -21.34 0.57
C GLU A 259 -12.89 -21.59 -0.65
N ASN A 260 -12.34 -22.29 -1.65
CA ASN A 260 -13.09 -22.64 -2.85
C ASN A 260 -13.79 -23.98 -2.61
N ILE A 261 -15.12 -23.95 -2.55
CA ILE A 261 -15.96 -25.12 -2.30
C ILE A 261 -16.03 -26.03 -3.55
N HIS A 262 -15.72 -25.49 -4.73
CA HIS A 262 -15.75 -26.24 -5.99
C HIS A 262 -14.38 -26.84 -6.31
N ARG A 263 -14.04 -27.93 -5.61
CA ARG A 263 -12.90 -28.78 -6.00
C ARG A 263 -13.36 -29.73 -7.11
N ARG A 264 -12.78 -29.60 -8.30
CA ARG A 264 -12.94 -30.62 -9.35
C ARG A 264 -12.09 -31.82 -8.96
N GLU A 265 -12.71 -32.98 -8.81
CA GLU A 265 -11.98 -34.24 -8.62
C GLU A 265 -11.14 -34.49 -9.88
N SER A 266 -9.86 -34.81 -9.69
CA SER A 266 -8.96 -35.14 -10.79
C SER A 266 -9.20 -36.58 -11.23
N ASP A 267 -9.43 -36.77 -12.54
CA ASP A 267 -9.58 -38.11 -13.11
C ASP A 267 -8.21 -38.82 -13.30
N GLU A 268 -7.11 -38.06 -13.40
CA GLU A 268 -5.74 -38.56 -13.49
C GLU A 268 -4.80 -37.69 -12.63
N ASP A 269 -4.02 -38.33 -11.76
CA ASP A 269 -2.92 -37.70 -11.03
C ASP A 269 -1.59 -38.04 -11.74
N GLY A 270 -0.56 -37.20 -11.56
CA GLY A 270 0.73 -37.36 -12.22
C GLY A 270 1.51 -38.60 -11.78
N ASP A 271 1.25 -39.75 -12.41
CA ASP A 271 1.83 -41.06 -12.09
C ASP A 271 3.24 -41.28 -12.67
N TYR A 272 4.18 -40.39 -12.32
CA TYR A 272 5.59 -40.61 -12.65
C TYR A 272 6.20 -41.69 -11.74
N ARG A 273 6.48 -42.87 -12.30
CA ARG A 273 7.25 -43.92 -11.62
C ARG A 273 8.75 -43.58 -11.70
N SER A 274 9.37 -43.31 -10.54
CA SER A 274 10.82 -43.14 -10.37
C SER A 274 11.58 -44.45 -10.52
#